data_AF-A0AAJ1SDE3-F1
#
_entry.id   AF-A0AAJ1SDE3-F1
#
_cell.length_a   1.000
_cell.length_b   1.000
_cell.length_c   1.000
_cell.angle_alpha   90.00
_cell.angle_beta   90.00
_cell.angle_gamma   90.00
#
_symmetry.space_group_name_H-M   'P 1'
#
loop_
_entity.id
_entity.type
_entity.pdbx_description
1 polymer ?
#
loop_
_entity_poly.entity_id
_entity_poly.type
_entity_poly.pdbx_seq_one_letter_code
_entity_poly.pdbx_strand_id
1 'polypeptide(L)'
;MTLEERGASPDGRFIVRVEQLEARAFQWVDTPQLVDTATGLVLVQLADACWHLDSADWCGESVVVMRLRHFPDGLPSYEVRVDCGQLTALVDGGDPRPLAELEEMLETAARGRTR
;
A
#
# COMPACT_ATOMS: atom_id res chain seq x y z
N MET A 1 14.67 1.76 12.84
CA MET A 1 13.83 1.83 11.63
C MET A 1 12.98 3.07 11.81
N THR A 2 13.09 4.04 10.89
CA THR A 2 12.35 5.30 10.96
C THR A 2 11.08 5.13 10.15
N LEU A 3 9.97 5.50 10.75
CA LEU A 3 8.65 5.39 10.14
C LEU A 3 8.21 6.81 9.81
N GLU A 4 7.97 7.07 8.54
CA GLU A 4 7.64 8.41 8.07
C GLU A 4 6.21 8.46 7.58
N GLU A 5 5.45 9.46 8.02
CA GLU A 5 4.09 9.68 7.53
C GLU A 5 4.13 10.18 6.08
N ARG A 6 3.27 9.62 5.23
CA ARG A 6 3.12 10.00 3.82
C ARG A 6 1.77 10.61 3.50
N GLY A 7 0.77 10.43 4.38
CA GLY A 7 -0.52 11.10 4.28
C GLY A 7 -1.48 10.61 5.35
N ALA A 8 -2.50 11.42 5.65
CA ALA A 8 -3.56 11.08 6.58
C ALA A 8 -4.93 11.32 5.93
N SER A 9 -5.92 10.55 6.34
CA SER A 9 -7.31 10.81 5.97
C SER A 9 -7.73 12.21 6.41
N PRO A 10 -8.72 12.84 5.76
CA PRO A 10 -9.18 14.18 6.12
C PRO A 10 -9.57 14.36 7.60
N ASP A 11 -10.07 13.31 8.25
CA ASP A 11 -10.42 13.29 9.67
C ASP A 11 -9.25 12.89 10.59
N GLY A 12 -8.10 12.53 10.01
CA GLY A 12 -6.89 12.07 10.71
C GLY A 12 -6.97 10.66 11.30
N ARG A 13 -8.07 9.92 11.06
CA ARG A 13 -8.24 8.58 11.63
C ARG A 13 -7.30 7.56 11.01
N PHE A 14 -7.05 7.64 9.72
CA PHE A 14 -6.21 6.68 9.02
C PHE A 14 -4.94 7.36 8.54
N ILE A 15 -3.80 6.70 8.76
CA ILE A 15 -2.49 7.24 8.36
C ILE A 15 -1.78 6.22 7.49
N VAL A 16 -1.31 6.70 6.33
CA VAL A 16 -0.30 6.00 5.53
C VAL A 16 1.06 6.48 5.99
N ARG A 17 1.91 5.51 6.33
CA ARG A 17 3.31 5.72 6.71
C ARG A 17 4.18 4.76 5.90
N VAL A 18 5.47 5.03 5.85
CA VAL A 18 6.42 4.15 5.17
C VAL A 18 7.57 3.77 6.08
N GLU A 19 8.02 2.54 5.91
CA GLU A 19 9.28 2.05 6.45
C GLU A 19 10.31 2.01 5.32
N GLN A 20 11.45 2.67 5.52
CA GLN A 20 12.50 2.72 4.51
C GLN A 20 13.38 1.47 4.58
N LEU A 21 13.47 0.76 3.46
CA LEU A 21 14.35 -0.38 3.25
C LEU A 21 15.42 -0.04 2.21
N GLU A 22 16.69 -0.17 2.57
CA GLU A 22 17.77 -0.17 1.56
C GLU A 22 17.79 -1.54 0.85
N ALA A 23 17.06 -1.67 -0.25
CA ALA A 23 16.91 -2.93 -0.98
C ALA A 23 18.16 -3.29 -1.82
N ARG A 24 18.94 -2.27 -2.22
CA ARG A 24 20.23 -2.41 -2.91
C ARG A 24 21.08 -1.17 -2.64
N ALA A 25 22.38 -1.24 -2.93
CA ALA A 25 23.31 -0.11 -2.72
C ALA A 25 22.75 1.21 -3.29
N PHE A 26 22.44 2.15 -2.39
CA PHE A 26 21.84 3.46 -2.68
C PHE A 26 20.44 3.42 -3.34
N GLN A 27 19.73 2.29 -3.29
CA GLN A 27 18.36 2.13 -3.78
C GLN A 27 17.45 1.79 -2.62
N TRP A 28 16.50 2.69 -2.36
CA TRP A 28 15.60 2.63 -1.21
C TRP A 28 14.17 2.30 -1.65
N VAL A 29 13.49 1.51 -0.84
CA VAL A 29 12.07 1.18 -0.96
C VAL A 29 11.34 1.77 0.24
N ASP A 30 10.35 2.62 -0.03
CA ASP A 30 9.46 3.16 0.98
C ASP A 30 8.25 2.21 1.10
N THR A 31 8.34 1.25 2.02
CA THR A 31 7.33 0.18 2.18
C THR A 31 6.11 0.73 2.91
N PRO A 32 4.90 0.72 2.30
CA PRO A 32 3.73 1.31 2.92
C PRO A 32 3.21 0.48 4.09
N GLN A 33 2.70 1.20 5.10
CA GLN A 33 1.83 0.70 6.13
C GLN A 33 0.62 1.62 6.25
N LEU A 34 -0.56 1.03 6.47
CA LEU A 34 -1.80 1.77 6.72
C LEU A 34 -2.29 1.46 8.12
N VAL A 35 -2.57 2.48 8.92
CA VAL A 35 -2.93 2.35 10.33
C VAL A 35 -4.23 3.08 10.64
N ASP A 36 -5.11 2.45 11.41
CA ASP A 36 -6.23 3.12 12.09
C ASP A 36 -5.74 3.65 13.44
N THR A 37 -5.61 4.97 13.56
CA THR A 37 -5.10 5.63 14.76
C THR A 37 -6.07 5.58 15.94
N ALA A 38 -7.37 5.41 15.67
CA ALA A 38 -8.37 5.30 16.72
C ALA A 38 -8.26 3.97 17.47
N THR A 39 -7.85 2.91 16.78
CA THR A 39 -7.74 1.55 17.35
C THR A 39 -6.29 1.09 17.55
N GLY A 40 -5.33 1.76 16.92
CA GLY A 40 -3.92 1.35 16.88
C GLY A 40 -3.66 0.16 15.94
N LEU A 41 -4.67 -0.27 15.17
CA LEU A 41 -4.56 -1.42 14.29
C LEU A 41 -3.82 -1.07 13.01
N VAL A 42 -2.88 -1.94 12.61
CA VAL A 42 -2.27 -1.89 11.28
C VAL A 42 -3.18 -2.64 10.32
N LEU A 43 -3.81 -1.91 9.40
CA LEU A 43 -4.74 -2.44 8.41
C LEU A 43 -4.01 -3.03 7.20
N VAL A 44 -2.88 -2.42 6.80
CA VAL A 44 -2.01 -2.94 5.74
C VAL A 44 -0.58 -2.98 6.25
N GLN A 45 0.01 -4.16 6.17
CA GLN A 45 1.43 -4.44 6.34
C GLN A 45 1.78 -5.53 5.33
N LEU A 46 2.54 -5.19 4.30
CA LEU A 46 2.98 -6.17 3.31
C LEU A 46 4.15 -6.97 3.89
N ALA A 47 4.15 -8.30 3.71
CA ALA A 47 5.26 -9.15 4.12
C ALA A 47 6.45 -8.99 3.17
N ASP A 48 6.19 -8.78 1.88
CA ASP A 48 7.20 -8.36 0.92
C ASP A 48 7.49 -6.85 1.05
N ALA A 49 8.63 -6.54 1.66
CA ALA A 49 9.11 -5.17 1.84
C ALA A 49 9.66 -4.52 0.54
N CYS A 50 9.56 -5.19 -0.62
CA CYS A 50 9.98 -4.63 -1.90
C CYS A 50 8.89 -3.80 -2.60
N TRP A 51 7.70 -3.68 -2.00
CA TRP A 51 6.63 -2.81 -2.49
C TRP A 51 6.89 -1.35 -2.11
N HIS A 52 7.27 -0.55 -3.09
CA HIS A 52 7.51 0.89 -2.96
C HIS A 52 6.22 1.70 -3.12
N LEU A 53 5.97 2.66 -2.22
CA LEU A 53 4.88 3.63 -2.32
C LEU A 53 5.28 4.84 -3.17
N ASP A 54 4.66 5.01 -4.34
CA ASP A 54 4.83 6.21 -5.17
C ASP A 54 3.93 7.37 -4.72
N SER A 55 2.66 7.08 -4.40
CA SER A 55 1.70 8.08 -3.91
C SER A 55 0.61 7.45 -3.04
N ALA A 56 -0.02 8.27 -2.19
CA ALA A 56 -1.17 7.90 -1.38
C ALA A 56 -2.18 9.06 -1.38
N ASP A 57 -3.25 8.90 -2.16
CA ASP A 57 -4.24 9.94 -2.42
C ASP A 57 -5.57 9.60 -1.73
N TRP A 58 -5.99 10.43 -0.76
CA TRP A 58 -7.22 10.21 -0.01
C TRP A 58 -8.46 10.63 -0.80
N CYS A 59 -9.41 9.71 -0.93
CA CYS A 59 -10.70 9.87 -1.60
C CYS A 59 -11.84 9.87 -0.57
N GLY A 60 -11.88 10.90 0.28
CA GLY A 60 -12.78 10.98 1.42
C GLY A 60 -12.14 10.45 2.71
N GLU A 61 -12.96 10.23 3.75
CA GLU A 61 -12.49 9.95 5.12
C GLU A 61 -11.94 8.54 5.32
N SER A 62 -12.38 7.56 4.53
CA SER A 62 -12.04 6.15 4.76
C SER A 62 -11.42 5.44 3.56
N VAL A 63 -11.18 6.14 2.45
CA VAL A 63 -10.68 5.51 1.23
C VAL A 63 -9.39 6.16 0.77
N VAL A 64 -8.36 5.36 0.58
CA VAL A 64 -7.07 5.79 0.02
C VAL A 64 -6.79 5.05 -1.28
N VAL A 65 -6.28 5.78 -2.28
CA VAL A 65 -5.75 5.22 -3.51
C VAL A 65 -4.23 5.33 -3.44
N MET A 66 -3.56 4.19 -3.34
CA MET A 66 -2.11 4.10 -3.34
C MET A 66 -1.61 3.68 -4.72
N ARG A 67 -0.49 4.26 -5.16
CA ARG A 67 0.27 3.76 -6.31
C ARG A 67 1.49 3.03 -5.80
N LEU A 68 1.59 1.74 -6.08
CA LEU A 68 2.70 0.90 -5.63
C LEU A 68 3.55 0.43 -6.81
N ARG A 69 4.86 0.31 -6.64
CA ARG A 69 5.75 -0.41 -7.58
C ARG A 69 6.46 -1.51 -6.83
N HIS A 70 6.74 -2.62 -7.50
CA HIS A 70 7.57 -3.67 -6.92
C HIS A 70 9.03 -3.45 -7.34
N PHE A 71 9.96 -3.70 -6.42
CA PHE A 71 11.39 -3.65 -6.71
C PHE A 71 11.97 -5.08 -6.69
N PRO A 72 12.90 -5.45 -7.59
CA PRO A 72 13.48 -4.66 -8.68
C PRO A 72 12.81 -4.92 -10.04
N ASP A 73 11.54 -5.36 -10.09
CA ASP A 73 10.94 -5.92 -11.31
C ASP A 73 10.87 -4.96 -12.51
N GLY A 74 10.91 -3.64 -12.26
CA GLY A 74 10.91 -2.61 -13.29
C GLY A 74 9.55 -2.43 -13.97
N LEU A 75 8.48 -2.97 -13.40
CA LEU A 75 7.13 -2.88 -13.94
C LEU A 75 6.45 -1.54 -13.61
N PRO A 76 5.41 -1.15 -14.39
CA PRO A 76 4.58 0.01 -14.06
C PRO A 76 3.94 -0.12 -12.68
N SER A 77 3.51 1.00 -12.12
CA SER A 77 2.80 1.00 -10.84
C SER A 77 1.46 0.27 -10.90
N TYR A 78 1.04 -0.22 -9.75
CA TYR A 78 -0.23 -0.86 -9.47
C TYR A 78 -1.08 0.13 -8.69
N GLU A 79 -2.32 0.34 -9.14
CA GLU A 79 -3.25 1.18 -8.40
C GLU A 79 -3.98 0.33 -7.37
N VAL A 80 -3.78 0.62 -6.09
CA VAL A 80 -4.40 -0.07 -4.97
C VAL A 80 -5.37 0.87 -4.29
N ARG A 81 -6.67 0.58 -4.37
CA ARG A 81 -7.68 1.33 -3.63
C ARG A 81 -8.09 0.53 -2.40
N VAL A 82 -7.90 1.11 -1.22
CA VAL A 82 -8.26 0.51 0.07
C VAL A 82 -9.41 1.28 0.68
N ASP A 83 -10.50 0.58 1.01
CA ASP A 83 -11.59 1.08 1.84
C ASP A 83 -11.38 0.60 3.28
N CYS A 84 -10.87 1.50 4.13
CA CYS A 84 -10.60 1.25 5.54
C CYS A 84 -11.89 0.97 6.34
N GLY A 85 -13.01 1.56 5.92
CA GLY A 85 -14.30 1.39 6.59
C GLY A 85 -14.93 0.03 6.33
N GLN A 86 -14.70 -0.53 5.14
CA GLN A 86 -15.18 -1.87 4.76
C GLN A 86 -14.14 -2.97 4.89
N LEU A 87 -12.87 -2.63 5.20
CA LEU A 87 -11.74 -3.57 5.21
C LEU A 87 -11.63 -4.36 3.91
N THR A 88 -11.72 -3.64 2.79
CA THR A 88 -11.57 -4.20 1.45
C THR A 88 -10.53 -3.44 0.63
N ALA A 89 -9.96 -4.11 -0.37
CA ALA A 89 -9.09 -3.51 -1.35
C ALA A 89 -9.40 -3.99 -2.76
N LEU A 90 -9.02 -3.20 -3.76
CA LEU A 90 -8.96 -3.61 -5.15
C LEU A 90 -7.62 -3.19 -5.76
N VAL A 91 -7.16 -3.95 -6.75
CA VAL A 91 -5.92 -3.71 -7.49
C VAL A 91 -6.26 -3.53 -8.97
N ASP A 92 -5.75 -2.46 -9.57
CA ASP A 92 -5.89 -2.11 -11.00
C ASP A 92 -7.33 -2.14 -11.54
N GLY A 93 -8.29 -1.69 -10.74
CA GLY A 93 -9.71 -1.66 -11.13
C GLY A 93 -10.39 -3.03 -11.16
N GLY A 94 -9.77 -4.08 -10.59
CA GLY A 94 -10.42 -5.37 -10.37
C GLY A 94 -11.51 -5.32 -9.30
N ASP A 95 -12.07 -6.49 -8.97
CA ASP A 95 -13.12 -6.59 -7.95
C ASP A 95 -12.59 -6.34 -6.53
N PRO A 96 -13.38 -5.65 -5.67
CA PRO A 96 -13.06 -5.51 -4.25
C PRO A 96 -13.00 -6.88 -3.57
N ARG A 97 -11.91 -7.11 -2.83
CA ARG A 97 -11.69 -8.31 -2.01
C ARG A 97 -11.31 -7.91 -0.58
N PRO A 98 -11.42 -8.82 0.40
CA PRO A 98 -11.00 -8.56 1.78
C PRO A 98 -9.56 -8.03 1.85
N LEU A 99 -9.31 -7.04 2.71
CA LEU A 99 -8.01 -6.40 2.84
C LEU A 99 -6.89 -7.39 3.22
N ALA A 100 -7.23 -8.45 3.95
CA ALA A 100 -6.32 -9.53 4.30
C ALA A 100 -5.75 -10.29 3.08
N GLU A 101 -6.42 -10.22 1.93
CA GLU A 101 -5.96 -10.86 0.69
C GLU A 101 -5.05 -9.94 -0.14
N LEU A 102 -4.87 -8.67 0.23
CA LEU A 102 -4.21 -7.64 -0.59
C LEU A 102 -2.85 -8.08 -1.17
N GLU A 103 -2.02 -8.72 -0.36
CA GLU A 103 -0.70 -9.19 -0.80
C GLU A 103 -0.81 -10.25 -1.92
N GLU A 104 -1.72 -11.21 -1.78
CA GLU A 104 -2.00 -12.19 -2.83
C GLU A 104 -2.53 -11.51 -4.11
N MET A 105 -3.34 -10.45 -3.97
CA MET A 105 -3.83 -9.67 -5.11
C MET A 105 -2.67 -9.04 -5.88
N LEU A 106 -1.74 -8.40 -5.17
CA LEU A 106 -0.56 -7.74 -5.72
C LEU A 106 0.37 -8.74 -6.39
N GLU A 107 0.67 -9.86 -5.74
CA GLU A 107 1.51 -10.90 -6.34
C GLU A 107 0.88 -11.50 -7.61
N THR A 108 -0.43 -11.70 -7.61
CA THR A 108 -1.15 -12.20 -8.78
C THR A 108 -1.10 -11.21 -9.93
N ALA A 109 -1.28 -9.91 -9.65
CA ALA A 109 -1.15 -8.86 -10.64
C ALA A 109 0.28 -8.80 -11.21
N ALA A 110 1.30 -8.90 -10.36
CA ALA A 110 2.70 -8.89 -10.78
C ALA A 110 3.10 -10.10 -11.64
N ARG A 111 2.63 -11.30 -11.26
CA ARG A 111 2.80 -12.51 -12.07
C ARG A 111 2.08 -12.43 -13.42
N GLY A 112 0.98 -11.69 -13.51
CA GLY A 112 0.25 -11.45 -14.76
C GLY A 112 0.98 -10.52 -15.74
N ARG A 113 1.76 -9.56 -15.22
CA ARG A 113 2.48 -8.54 -16.02
C ARG A 113 3.86 -8.98 -16.51
N THR A 114 4.39 -10.08 -15.98
CA THR A 114 5.70 -10.65 -16.36
C THR A 114 5.62 -11.69 -17.48
N ARG A 115 4.41 -12.05 -17.95
CA ARG A 115 4.16 -12.97 -19.06
C ARG A 115 4.01 -12.25 -20.39
#